data_AF-A0A7C4FLJ8-F1
#
_entry.id   AF-A0A7C4FLJ8-F1
#
_cell.length_a   1.000
_cell.length_b   1.000
_cell.length_c   1.000
_cell.angle_alpha   90.00
_cell.angle_beta   90.00
_cell.angle_gamma   90.00
#
_symmetry.space_group_name_H-M   'P 1'
#
loop_
_entity.id
_entity.type
_entity.pdbx_description
1 polymer ?
#
loop_
_entity_poly.entity_id
_entity_poly.type
_entity_poly.pdbx_seq_one_letter_code
_entity_poly.pdbx_strand_id
1 'polypeptide(L)'
;MIFVWTEEFLSYREPGHPESPERVSAIVSFLRRKRAGRFVEATPCAEEDLLRAHSPELVRMVRENSFFDPDTPNSPAAYRCAALSCGAGIAAAELCLEGEPAFSLGRPPGHHAGRRTLGGFCYFNTMAVAVKRLRAAGKKVAVLDIDGHHGNGTEEILRGDEGVVYASVHQFPAFPGTGTASFGNCHNFPVPPFCRRQQYRSAFDEAVEVVREFRPDVVGVSAGFDGHSADPLLRLPLIERDYYEMGKEIGKIPAALFFVLEGGYNPRVVGSSCYCLVHGISRKRKGG
;
A
#
# COMPACT_ATOMS: atom_id res chain seq x y z
N MET A 1 14.08 -10.30 0.62
CA MET A 1 13.24 -9.09 0.63
C MET A 1 14.01 -8.02 -0.11
N ILE A 2 13.41 -7.51 -1.17
CA ILE A 2 13.97 -6.46 -2.02
C ILE A 2 13.20 -5.17 -1.72
N PHE A 3 13.89 -4.08 -1.40
CA PHE A 3 13.27 -2.78 -1.18
C PHE A 3 13.52 -1.90 -2.41
N VAL A 4 12.46 -1.44 -3.05
CA VAL A 4 12.55 -0.49 -4.18
C VAL A 4 12.42 0.92 -3.62
N TRP A 5 13.48 1.72 -3.71
CA TRP A 5 13.55 3.04 -3.08
C TRP A 5 14.53 3.97 -3.80
N THR A 6 14.25 5.28 -3.78
CA THR A 6 15.17 6.34 -4.22
C THR A 6 15.09 7.53 -3.26
N GLU A 7 16.15 8.34 -3.21
CA GLU A 7 16.20 9.56 -2.40
C GLU A 7 15.25 10.64 -2.91
N GLU A 8 14.86 10.59 -4.20
CA GLU A 8 13.89 11.53 -4.79
C GLU A 8 12.51 11.49 -4.10
N PHE A 9 12.17 10.40 -3.42
CA PHE A 9 10.95 10.32 -2.59
C PHE A 9 10.91 11.31 -1.42
N LEU A 10 12.05 11.93 -1.10
CA LEU A 10 12.16 12.96 -0.06
C LEU A 10 11.96 14.38 -0.61
N SER A 11 11.88 14.56 -1.93
CA SER A 11 11.80 15.89 -2.57
C SER A 11 10.41 16.55 -2.47
N TYR A 12 9.35 15.76 -2.46
CA TYR A 12 7.98 16.23 -2.21
C TYR A 12 7.80 16.59 -0.73
N ARG A 13 7.43 17.82 -0.39
CA ARG A 13 7.26 18.26 1.01
C ARG A 13 6.25 19.38 1.11
N GLU A 14 5.39 19.27 2.12
CA GLU A 14 4.53 20.35 2.61
C GLU A 14 4.78 20.50 4.13
N PRO A 15 5.21 21.67 4.63
CA PRO A 15 5.49 21.86 6.05
C PRO A 15 4.28 21.58 6.95
N GLY A 16 4.48 20.79 8.00
CA GLY A 16 3.43 20.44 8.97
C GLY A 16 2.44 19.37 8.48
N HIS A 17 2.59 18.90 7.25
CA HIS A 17 1.74 17.87 6.67
C HIS A 17 2.07 16.47 7.23
N PRO A 18 1.06 15.62 7.57
CA PRO A 18 1.32 14.27 8.10
C PRO A 18 2.07 13.37 7.12
N GLU A 19 1.72 13.43 5.83
CA GLU A 19 2.47 12.77 4.76
C GLU A 19 3.75 13.56 4.50
N SER A 20 4.86 13.13 5.11
CA SER A 20 6.12 13.87 5.13
C SER A 20 7.34 12.98 4.79
N PRO A 21 8.45 13.56 4.29
CA PRO A 21 9.68 12.80 4.00
C PRO A 21 10.20 12.00 5.21
N GLU A 22 10.01 12.53 6.41
CA GLU A 22 10.46 11.92 7.67
C GLU A 22 9.87 10.52 7.88
N ARG A 23 8.65 10.25 7.38
CA ARG A 23 8.04 8.91 7.43
C ARG A 23 8.89 7.86 6.73
N VAL A 24 9.24 8.11 5.47
CA VAL A 24 10.00 7.16 4.64
C VAL A 24 11.47 7.14 5.07
N SER A 25 12.05 8.28 5.44
CA SER A 25 13.40 8.31 6.02
C SER A 25 13.51 7.45 7.28
N ALA A 26 12.50 7.48 8.16
CA ALA A 26 12.46 6.64 9.36
C ALA A 26 12.39 5.15 9.01
N ILE A 27 11.54 4.76 8.04
CA ILE A 27 11.43 3.39 7.55
C ILE A 27 12.75 2.90 6.98
N VAL A 28 13.31 3.62 5.99
CA VAL A 28 14.55 3.24 5.30
C VAL A 28 15.71 3.14 6.28
N SER A 29 15.86 4.11 7.18
CA SER A 29 16.90 4.08 8.21
C SER A 29 16.76 2.88 9.14
N PHE A 30 15.53 2.52 9.54
CA PHE A 30 15.29 1.36 10.40
C PHE A 30 15.62 0.05 9.68
N LEU A 31 15.14 -0.12 8.44
CA LEU A 31 15.37 -1.31 7.62
C LEU A 31 16.86 -1.51 7.29
N ARG A 32 17.59 -0.43 6.97
CA ARG A 32 19.04 -0.46 6.75
C ARG A 32 19.80 -0.88 8.03
N ARG A 33 19.49 -0.26 9.18
CA ARG A 33 20.10 -0.63 10.47
C ARG A 33 19.87 -2.09 10.84
N LYS A 34 18.67 -2.62 10.54
CA LYS A 34 18.32 -4.02 10.80
C LYS A 34 18.80 -5.01 9.74
N ARG A 35 19.41 -4.52 8.65
CA ARG A 35 19.81 -5.34 7.49
C ARG A 35 18.66 -6.23 6.99
N ALA A 36 17.46 -5.66 6.90
CA ALA A 36 16.22 -6.40 6.62
C ALA A 36 16.12 -6.95 5.19
N GLY A 37 17.03 -6.56 4.29
CA GLY A 37 17.02 -6.93 2.88
C GLY A 37 18.00 -6.07 2.08
N ARG A 38 17.91 -6.16 0.75
CA ARG A 38 18.69 -5.34 -0.19
C ARG A 38 17.83 -4.25 -0.80
N PHE A 39 18.47 -3.15 -1.20
CA PHE A 39 17.79 -2.02 -1.85
C PHE A 39 18.11 -2.00 -3.34
N VAL A 40 17.12 -1.64 -4.15
CA VAL A 40 17.26 -1.36 -5.58
C VAL A 40 16.67 0.02 -5.87
N GLU A 41 17.23 0.69 -6.87
CA GLU A 41 16.84 2.04 -7.23
C GLU A 41 15.44 2.04 -7.86
N ALA A 42 14.59 2.98 -7.43
CA ALA A 42 13.30 3.22 -8.06
C ALA A 42 13.46 4.07 -9.33
N THR A 43 12.68 3.75 -10.36
CA THR A 43 12.58 4.54 -11.59
C THR A 43 11.13 4.96 -11.81
N PRO A 44 10.86 6.10 -12.49
CA PRO A 44 9.49 6.51 -12.77
C PRO A 44 8.83 5.56 -13.76
N CYS A 45 7.54 5.31 -13.57
CA CYS A 45 6.75 4.60 -14.57
C CYS A 45 6.57 5.44 -15.84
N ALA A 46 6.22 4.79 -16.93
CA ALA A 46 5.83 5.47 -18.16
C ALA A 46 4.41 6.06 -18.01
N GLU A 47 4.03 6.99 -18.88
CA GLU A 47 2.68 7.55 -18.84
C GLU A 47 1.62 6.48 -19.16
N GLU A 48 1.95 5.55 -20.05
CA GLU A 48 1.10 4.44 -20.44
C GLU A 48 0.79 3.51 -19.26
N ASP A 49 1.62 3.50 -18.22
CA ASP A 49 1.34 2.81 -16.96
C ASP A 49 0.21 3.47 -16.20
N LEU A 50 0.31 4.78 -16.04
CA LEU A 50 -0.69 5.58 -15.33
C LEU A 50 -2.06 5.46 -16.02
N LEU A 51 -2.07 5.49 -17.35
CA LEU A 51 -3.28 5.39 -18.17
C LEU A 51 -3.97 4.01 -18.10
N ARG A 52 -3.34 2.99 -17.51
CA ARG A 52 -4.01 1.70 -17.23
C ARG A 52 -5.00 1.79 -16.07
N ALA A 53 -4.77 2.70 -15.13
CA ALA A 53 -5.54 2.84 -13.91
C ALA A 53 -6.33 4.17 -13.87
N HIS A 54 -5.78 5.21 -14.48
CA HIS A 54 -6.29 6.58 -14.41
C HIS A 54 -6.75 7.10 -15.77
N SER A 55 -7.65 8.06 -15.76
CA SER A 55 -8.07 8.76 -16.97
C SER A 55 -6.97 9.71 -17.45
N PRO A 56 -6.90 10.00 -18.77
CA PRO A 56 -5.96 10.99 -19.30
C PRO A 56 -6.09 12.36 -18.63
N GLU A 57 -7.32 12.74 -18.24
CA GLU A 57 -7.61 14.00 -17.57
C GLU A 57 -6.96 14.06 -16.18
N LEU A 58 -7.03 12.99 -15.39
CA LEU A 58 -6.38 12.95 -14.07
C LEU A 58 -4.86 13.02 -14.22
N VAL A 59 -4.28 12.25 -15.15
CA VAL A 59 -2.83 12.27 -15.41
C VAL A 59 -2.36 13.66 -15.83
N ARG A 60 -3.10 14.31 -16.74
CA ARG A 60 -2.82 15.68 -17.18
C ARG A 60 -2.96 16.68 -16.03
N MET A 61 -4.03 16.59 -15.24
CA MET A 61 -4.29 17.50 -14.13
C MET A 61 -3.19 17.46 -13.07
N VAL A 62 -2.70 16.26 -12.70
CA VAL A 62 -1.57 16.11 -11.77
C VAL A 62 -0.28 16.62 -12.40
N ARG A 63 -0.03 16.34 -13.69
CA ARG A 63 1.16 16.81 -14.41
C ARG A 63 1.25 18.33 -14.51
N GLU A 64 0.15 18.96 -14.88
CA GLU A 64 0.02 20.42 -15.00
C GLU A 64 -0.16 21.08 -13.64
N ASN A 65 -0.25 20.30 -12.57
CA ASN A 65 -0.43 20.76 -11.20
C ASN A 65 -1.66 21.68 -11.06
N SER A 66 -2.75 21.32 -11.75
CA SER A 66 -3.96 22.12 -11.94
C SER A 66 -5.18 21.64 -11.13
N PHE A 67 -4.92 20.91 -10.04
CA PHE A 67 -5.93 20.46 -9.08
C PHE A 67 -5.90 21.26 -7.78
N PHE A 68 -6.98 21.17 -7.02
CA PHE A 68 -7.04 21.56 -5.63
C PHE A 68 -7.63 20.44 -4.81
N ASP A 69 -6.97 20.10 -3.71
CA ASP A 69 -7.48 19.20 -2.69
C ASP A 69 -7.00 19.69 -1.32
N PRO A 70 -7.85 19.67 -0.26
CA PRO A 70 -7.49 20.25 1.03
C PRO A 70 -6.38 19.50 1.78
N ASP A 71 -6.23 18.20 1.54
CA ASP A 71 -5.28 17.35 2.25
C ASP A 71 -4.18 16.82 1.34
N THR A 72 -4.27 17.00 0.03
CA THR A 72 -3.27 16.54 -0.93
C THR A 72 -2.54 17.73 -1.57
N PRO A 73 -1.37 18.12 -1.03
CA PRO A 73 -0.64 19.32 -1.46
C PRO A 73 -0.41 19.43 -2.96
N ASN A 74 -0.67 20.62 -3.51
CA ASN A 74 -0.32 20.95 -4.87
C ASN A 74 1.17 21.35 -4.91
N SER A 75 2.03 20.47 -5.44
CA SER A 75 3.50 20.63 -5.41
C SER A 75 4.10 20.40 -6.80
N PRO A 76 5.08 21.22 -7.24
CA PRO A 76 5.78 20.99 -8.51
C PRO A 76 6.48 19.63 -8.60
N ALA A 77 6.82 19.01 -7.47
CA ALA A 77 7.42 17.68 -7.43
C ALA A 77 6.40 16.53 -7.44
N ALA A 78 5.10 16.82 -7.22
CA ALA A 78 4.06 15.82 -6.99
C ALA A 78 3.97 14.80 -8.14
N TYR A 79 3.89 15.27 -9.39
CA TYR A 79 3.81 14.40 -10.55
C TYR A 79 5.01 13.45 -10.65
N ARG A 80 6.24 13.99 -10.50
CA ARG A 80 7.47 13.20 -10.60
C ARG A 80 7.56 12.16 -9.48
N CYS A 81 7.31 12.55 -8.23
CA CYS A 81 7.32 11.63 -7.09
C CYS A 81 6.21 10.57 -7.20
N ALA A 82 5.02 10.94 -7.64
CA ALA A 82 3.92 10.00 -7.82
C ALA A 82 4.21 8.98 -8.94
N ALA A 83 4.78 9.42 -10.07
CA ALA A 83 5.23 8.53 -11.14
C ALA A 83 6.39 7.61 -10.69
N LEU A 84 7.33 8.12 -9.88
CA LEU A 84 8.35 7.31 -9.20
C LEU A 84 7.73 6.27 -8.26
N SER A 85 6.69 6.63 -7.51
CA SER A 85 6.00 5.72 -6.59
C SER A 85 5.32 4.58 -7.35
N CYS A 86 4.60 4.91 -8.43
CA CYS A 86 4.03 3.93 -9.36
C CYS A 86 5.09 3.02 -9.99
N GLY A 87 6.21 3.58 -10.45
CA GLY A 87 7.30 2.79 -11.02
C GLY A 87 7.96 1.86 -10.01
N ALA A 88 8.14 2.29 -8.76
CA ALA A 88 8.59 1.44 -7.68
C ALA A 88 7.60 0.30 -7.37
N GLY A 89 6.30 0.58 -7.43
CA GLY A 89 5.23 -0.42 -7.30
C GLY A 89 5.29 -1.48 -8.39
N ILE A 90 5.43 -1.05 -9.66
CA ILE A 90 5.62 -1.96 -10.81
C ILE A 90 6.87 -2.81 -10.63
N ALA A 91 8.00 -2.20 -10.30
CA ALA A 91 9.26 -2.92 -10.09
C ALA A 91 9.13 -3.95 -8.97
N ALA A 92 8.47 -3.62 -7.85
CA ALA A 92 8.20 -4.58 -6.77
C ALA A 92 7.30 -5.75 -7.24
N ALA A 93 6.25 -5.45 -8.01
CA ALA A 93 5.37 -6.46 -8.57
C ALA A 93 6.08 -7.39 -9.56
N GLU A 94 7.01 -6.89 -10.36
CA GLU A 94 7.81 -7.70 -11.29
C GLU A 94 8.87 -8.53 -10.55
N LEU A 95 9.65 -7.91 -9.66
CA LEU A 95 10.69 -8.58 -8.88
C LEU A 95 10.14 -9.72 -8.01
N CYS A 96 8.90 -9.59 -7.52
CA CYS A 96 8.32 -10.65 -6.68
C CYS A 96 8.11 -11.97 -7.44
N LEU A 97 7.93 -11.91 -8.77
CA LEU A 97 7.76 -13.07 -9.63
C LEU A 97 9.07 -13.87 -9.79
N GLU A 98 10.23 -13.27 -9.50
CA GLU A 98 11.53 -13.94 -9.48
C GLU A 98 11.75 -14.81 -8.23
N GLY A 99 10.75 -14.86 -7.33
CA GLY A 99 10.73 -15.75 -6.18
C GLY A 99 11.23 -15.14 -4.88
N GLU A 100 11.49 -13.83 -4.82
CA GLU A 100 11.77 -13.09 -3.59
C GLU A 100 10.72 -12.01 -3.33
N PRO A 101 10.14 -11.89 -2.12
CA PRO A 101 9.25 -10.78 -1.82
C PRO A 101 9.92 -9.42 -2.04
N ALA A 102 9.16 -8.47 -2.60
CA ALA A 102 9.64 -7.12 -2.90
C ALA A 102 8.70 -6.05 -2.34
N PHE A 103 9.23 -4.91 -1.93
CA PHE A 103 8.49 -3.85 -1.26
C PHE A 103 8.87 -2.50 -1.86
N SER A 104 7.90 -1.86 -2.54
CA SER A 104 7.97 -0.46 -2.91
C SER A 104 7.86 0.42 -1.67
N LEU A 105 8.95 1.12 -1.34
CA LEU A 105 8.96 2.15 -0.31
C LEU A 105 8.67 3.53 -0.93
N GLY A 106 7.75 3.55 -1.91
CA GLY A 106 7.36 4.71 -2.68
C GLY A 106 6.64 5.76 -1.84
N ARG A 107 6.77 7.02 -2.27
CA ARG A 107 6.06 8.17 -1.69
C ARG A 107 5.87 9.23 -2.77
N PRO A 108 4.66 9.80 -2.95
CA PRO A 108 3.45 9.69 -2.12
C PRO A 108 2.75 8.32 -2.15
N PRO A 109 1.82 8.04 -1.19
CA PRO A 109 0.98 6.83 -1.19
C PRO A 109 -0.02 6.83 -2.37
N GLY A 110 -0.81 5.76 -2.53
CA GLY A 110 -1.66 5.61 -3.71
C GLY A 110 -3.09 5.12 -3.52
N HIS A 111 -3.43 4.37 -2.47
CA HIS A 111 -4.69 3.60 -2.45
C HIS A 111 -6.00 4.43 -2.47
N HIS A 112 -5.95 5.74 -2.20
CA HIS A 112 -7.11 6.65 -2.29
C HIS A 112 -7.34 7.24 -3.68
N ALA A 113 -6.34 7.22 -4.57
CA ALA A 113 -6.48 7.75 -5.92
C ALA A 113 -7.38 6.84 -6.76
N GLY A 114 -8.50 7.38 -7.23
CA GLY A 114 -9.47 6.70 -8.09
C GLY A 114 -9.13 6.86 -9.56
N ARG A 115 -10.06 6.49 -10.45
CA ARG A 115 -9.81 6.59 -11.89
C ARG A 115 -9.75 8.05 -12.37
N ARG A 116 -10.51 8.93 -11.72
CA ARG A 116 -10.64 10.35 -12.08
C ARG A 116 -10.41 11.30 -10.90
N THR A 117 -10.05 10.76 -9.74
CA THR A 117 -9.97 11.47 -8.47
C THR A 117 -8.61 11.24 -7.82
N LEU A 118 -8.12 12.26 -7.14
CA LEU A 118 -7.03 12.22 -6.18
C LEU A 118 -7.57 12.65 -4.82
N GLY A 119 -6.79 12.44 -3.76
CA GLY A 119 -7.16 12.80 -2.39
C GLY A 119 -6.54 11.84 -1.37
N GLY A 120 -6.61 12.16 -0.08
CA GLY A 120 -6.03 11.32 0.97
C GLY A 120 -4.52 11.15 0.78
N PHE A 121 -3.84 12.22 0.39
CA PHE A 121 -2.41 12.25 0.06
C PHE A 121 -2.00 11.51 -1.23
N CYS A 122 -2.96 10.93 -1.95
CA CYS A 122 -2.71 10.04 -3.09
C CYS A 122 -3.00 10.74 -4.43
N TYR A 123 -2.01 10.77 -5.34
CA TYR A 123 -2.17 11.35 -6.69
C TYR A 123 -2.43 10.29 -7.75
N PHE A 124 -1.71 9.18 -7.68
CA PHE A 124 -1.86 8.01 -8.54
C PHE A 124 -1.86 6.75 -7.69
N ASN A 125 -2.62 5.75 -8.12
CA ASN A 125 -2.81 4.52 -7.39
C ASN A 125 -1.71 3.51 -7.74
N THR A 126 -0.63 3.57 -6.97
CA THR A 126 0.54 2.69 -7.13
C THR A 126 0.16 1.21 -7.15
N MET A 127 -0.72 0.76 -6.24
CA MET A 127 -1.18 -0.63 -6.19
C MET A 127 -1.97 -1.00 -7.45
N ALA A 128 -2.96 -0.20 -7.83
CA ALA A 128 -3.81 -0.48 -8.99
C ALA A 128 -3.01 -0.46 -10.31
N VAL A 129 -2.05 0.46 -10.48
CA VAL A 129 -1.13 0.48 -11.64
C VAL A 129 -0.33 -0.81 -11.73
N ALA A 130 0.28 -1.26 -10.62
CA ALA A 130 1.02 -2.51 -10.57
C ALA A 130 0.12 -3.73 -10.85
N VAL A 131 -1.08 -3.78 -10.28
CA VAL A 131 -2.06 -4.86 -10.53
C VAL A 131 -2.47 -4.88 -12.00
N LYS A 132 -2.79 -3.74 -12.63
CA LYS A 132 -3.17 -3.69 -14.04
C LYS A 132 -2.05 -4.17 -14.97
N ARG A 133 -0.77 -3.95 -14.59
CA ARG A 133 0.39 -4.53 -15.30
C ARG A 133 0.44 -6.05 -15.16
N LEU A 134 0.31 -6.59 -13.95
CA LEU A 134 0.26 -8.04 -13.71
C LEU A 134 -0.93 -8.71 -14.42
N ARG A 135 -2.10 -8.06 -14.43
CA ARG A 135 -3.30 -8.53 -15.14
C ARG A 135 -3.08 -8.58 -16.65
N ALA A 136 -2.42 -7.58 -17.23
CA ALA A 136 -2.04 -7.61 -18.65
C ALA A 136 -1.06 -8.75 -18.98
N ALA A 137 -0.28 -9.20 -17.99
CA ALA A 137 0.58 -10.39 -18.08
C ALA A 137 -0.15 -11.71 -17.72
N GLY A 138 -1.48 -11.69 -17.57
CA GLY A 138 -2.31 -12.87 -17.34
C GLY A 138 -2.33 -13.40 -15.90
N LYS A 139 -1.76 -12.68 -14.92
CA LYS A 139 -1.69 -13.14 -13.51
C LYS A 139 -3.00 -12.93 -12.77
N LYS A 140 -3.44 -13.88 -11.95
CA LYS A 140 -4.48 -13.66 -10.93
C LYS A 140 -3.88 -12.94 -9.74
N VAL A 141 -4.45 -11.79 -9.36
CA VAL A 141 -3.87 -10.92 -8.32
C VAL A 141 -4.85 -10.74 -7.17
N ALA A 142 -4.40 -10.98 -5.95
CA ALA A 142 -5.12 -10.54 -4.77
C ALA A 142 -4.49 -9.26 -4.23
N VAL A 143 -5.31 -8.28 -3.87
CA VAL A 143 -4.88 -7.09 -3.14
C VAL A 143 -5.38 -7.22 -1.71
N LEU A 144 -4.45 -7.22 -0.75
CA LEU A 144 -4.74 -7.14 0.68
C LEU A 144 -4.34 -5.76 1.19
N ASP A 145 -5.32 -4.92 1.46
CA ASP A 145 -5.11 -3.58 2.00
C ASP A 145 -5.19 -3.61 3.53
N ILE A 146 -4.05 -3.38 4.17
CA ILE A 146 -3.90 -3.36 5.62
C ILE A 146 -3.70 -1.94 6.17
N ASP A 147 -3.82 -0.93 5.31
CA ASP A 147 -3.88 0.46 5.74
C ASP A 147 -5.13 0.70 6.60
N GLY A 148 -5.02 1.56 7.60
CA GLY A 148 -6.11 1.83 8.52
C GLY A 148 -7.28 2.58 7.87
N HIS A 149 -7.08 3.22 6.73
CA HIS A 149 -8.14 3.82 5.91
C HIS A 149 -8.55 2.89 4.77
N HIS A 150 -9.81 2.99 4.34
CA HIS A 150 -10.27 2.22 3.18
C HIS A 150 -9.60 2.72 1.90
N GLY A 151 -8.93 1.83 1.16
CA GLY A 151 -8.37 2.08 -0.17
C GLY A 151 -9.44 2.20 -1.26
N ASN A 152 -10.31 3.20 -1.13
CA ASN A 152 -11.45 3.45 -2.00
C ASN A 152 -11.08 3.61 -3.47
N GLY A 153 -9.91 4.17 -3.78
CA GLY A 153 -9.44 4.32 -5.15
C GLY A 153 -9.04 2.96 -5.74
N THR A 154 -8.40 2.12 -4.94
CA THR A 154 -8.03 0.75 -5.33
C THR A 154 -9.28 -0.09 -5.58
N GLU A 155 -10.27 -0.01 -4.69
CA GLU A 155 -11.57 -0.63 -4.89
C GLU A 155 -12.22 -0.15 -6.20
N GLU A 156 -12.33 1.16 -6.41
CA GLU A 156 -12.96 1.75 -7.60
C GLU A 156 -12.35 1.21 -8.91
N ILE A 157 -11.02 1.16 -8.99
CA ILE A 157 -10.29 0.81 -10.22
C ILE A 157 -10.29 -0.70 -10.50
N LEU A 158 -10.31 -1.53 -9.45
CA LEU A 158 -10.19 -2.99 -9.56
C LEU A 158 -11.52 -3.72 -9.50
N ARG A 159 -12.60 -3.05 -9.08
CA ARG A 159 -13.95 -3.62 -9.05
C ARG A 159 -14.37 -4.14 -10.43
N GLY A 160 -14.90 -5.35 -10.45
CA GLY A 160 -15.41 -6.02 -11.65
C GLY A 160 -14.35 -6.73 -12.50
N ASP A 161 -13.07 -6.70 -12.12
CA ASP A 161 -12.02 -7.51 -12.77
C ASP A 161 -12.03 -8.94 -12.21
N GLU A 162 -12.49 -9.91 -13.00
CA GLU A 162 -12.62 -11.32 -12.60
C GLU A 162 -11.29 -11.98 -12.22
N GLY A 163 -10.15 -11.42 -12.63
CA GLY A 163 -8.83 -11.90 -12.24
C GLY A 163 -8.24 -11.20 -11.03
N VAL A 164 -9.04 -10.41 -10.31
CA VAL A 164 -8.63 -9.69 -9.10
C VAL A 164 -9.59 -9.96 -7.94
N VAL A 165 -9.06 -10.13 -6.73
CA VAL A 165 -9.81 -9.94 -5.49
C VAL A 165 -9.20 -8.78 -4.70
N TYR A 166 -10.02 -7.91 -4.12
CA TYR A 166 -9.60 -6.85 -3.20
C TYR A 166 -10.17 -7.16 -1.82
N ALA A 167 -9.33 -7.15 -0.79
CA ALA A 167 -9.74 -7.32 0.60
C ALA A 167 -9.13 -6.19 1.44
N SER A 168 -9.95 -5.44 2.18
CA SER A 168 -9.50 -4.30 2.98
C SER A 168 -10.00 -4.38 4.41
N VAL A 169 -9.11 -4.15 5.36
CA VAL A 169 -9.42 -4.07 6.79
C VAL A 169 -9.10 -2.66 7.26
N HIS A 170 -10.11 -1.88 7.61
CA HIS A 170 -9.95 -0.45 7.85
C HIS A 170 -10.90 0.04 8.95
N GLN A 171 -10.59 1.19 9.54
CA GLN A 171 -11.45 1.82 10.52
C GLN A 171 -12.68 2.45 9.84
N PHE A 172 -13.87 2.24 10.41
CA PHE A 172 -15.07 3.00 10.07
C PHE A 172 -15.85 3.38 11.35
N PRO A 173 -16.33 4.63 11.49
CA PRO A 173 -16.16 5.77 10.57
C PRO A 173 -14.74 6.36 10.60
N ALA A 174 -14.25 6.75 9.42
CA ALA A 174 -13.01 7.49 9.16
C ALA A 174 -13.05 8.03 7.72
N PHE A 175 -12.09 8.87 7.32
CA PHE A 175 -11.84 9.11 5.89
C PHE A 175 -11.63 7.76 5.17
N PRO A 176 -12.12 7.54 3.94
CA PRO A 176 -12.89 8.44 3.08
C PRO A 176 -14.42 8.37 3.28
N GLY A 177 -14.90 7.64 4.30
CA GLY A 177 -16.34 7.45 4.54
C GLY A 177 -17.00 6.35 3.70
N THR A 178 -16.20 5.48 3.06
CA THR A 178 -16.65 4.33 2.26
C THR A 178 -16.14 3.02 2.86
N GLY A 179 -16.32 1.88 2.16
CA GLY A 179 -15.87 0.57 2.65
C GLY A 179 -16.83 -0.10 3.64
N THR A 180 -18.07 0.37 3.75
CA THR A 180 -19.05 -0.18 4.72
C THR A 180 -19.68 -1.50 4.29
N ALA A 181 -19.49 -1.92 3.04
CA ALA A 181 -20.07 -3.14 2.48
C ALA A 181 -19.14 -3.74 1.42
N SER A 182 -19.19 -5.06 1.29
CA SER A 182 -18.51 -5.81 0.22
C SER A 182 -19.37 -5.83 -1.05
N PHE A 183 -18.73 -5.79 -2.23
CA PHE A 183 -19.41 -5.84 -3.52
C PHE A 183 -18.57 -6.57 -4.58
N GLY A 184 -19.14 -7.64 -5.15
CA GLY A 184 -18.48 -8.42 -6.21
C GLY A 184 -17.15 -9.01 -5.73
N ASN A 185 -16.06 -8.60 -6.36
CA ASN A 185 -14.70 -9.03 -6.02
C ASN A 185 -14.00 -8.17 -4.95
N CYS A 186 -14.73 -7.21 -4.34
CA CYS A 186 -14.22 -6.32 -3.31
C CYS A 186 -14.84 -6.67 -1.96
N HIS A 187 -14.00 -7.03 -0.99
CA HIS A 187 -14.39 -7.51 0.33
C HIS A 187 -13.89 -6.53 1.39
N ASN A 188 -14.83 -5.91 2.09
CA ASN A 188 -14.53 -4.89 3.09
C ASN A 188 -14.83 -5.40 4.50
N PHE A 189 -13.87 -5.20 5.39
CA PHE A 189 -13.91 -5.62 6.78
C PHE A 189 -13.75 -4.39 7.70
N PRO A 190 -14.76 -3.50 7.77
CA PRO A 190 -14.70 -2.31 8.59
C PRO A 190 -14.69 -2.67 10.08
N VAL A 191 -13.82 -2.00 10.85
CA VAL A 191 -13.77 -2.12 12.31
C VAL A 191 -14.03 -0.76 12.98
N PRO A 192 -14.71 -0.72 14.14
CA PRO A 192 -14.99 0.55 14.80
C PRO A 192 -13.71 1.18 15.37
N PRO A 193 -13.68 2.52 15.54
CA PRO A 193 -12.62 3.16 16.33
C PRO A 193 -12.59 2.59 17.75
N PHE A 194 -11.40 2.50 18.34
CA PHE A 194 -11.17 1.89 19.65
C PHE A 194 -11.58 0.42 19.74
N CYS A 195 -11.65 -0.29 18.60
CA CYS A 195 -11.91 -1.73 18.61
C CYS A 195 -10.87 -2.47 19.47
N ARG A 196 -11.27 -3.60 20.03
CA ARG A 196 -10.33 -4.47 20.74
C ARG A 196 -9.35 -5.04 19.71
N ARG A 197 -8.09 -5.22 20.10
CA ARG A 197 -7.06 -5.81 19.22
C ARG A 197 -7.49 -7.15 18.61
N GLN A 198 -8.17 -8.00 19.39
CA GLN A 198 -8.70 -9.27 18.88
C GLN A 198 -9.75 -9.08 17.77
N GLN A 199 -10.60 -8.04 17.85
CA GLN A 199 -11.59 -7.74 16.82
C GLN A 199 -10.91 -7.35 15.49
N TYR A 200 -9.85 -6.53 15.56
CA TYR A 200 -9.04 -6.23 14.37
C TYR A 200 -8.42 -7.49 13.78
N ARG A 201 -7.85 -8.36 14.64
CA ARG A 201 -7.23 -9.61 14.20
C ARG A 201 -8.21 -10.53 13.50
N SER A 202 -9.42 -10.69 14.04
CA SER A 202 -10.46 -11.50 13.39
C SER A 202 -10.83 -10.95 12.00
N ALA A 203 -11.00 -9.63 11.87
CA ALA A 203 -11.26 -9.01 10.57
C ALA A 203 -10.08 -9.23 9.57
N PHE A 204 -8.84 -9.13 10.06
CA PHE A 204 -7.66 -9.45 9.27
C PHE A 204 -7.58 -10.92 8.85
N ASP A 205 -7.86 -11.85 9.76
CA ASP A 205 -7.85 -13.27 9.46
C ASP A 205 -8.92 -13.61 8.41
N GLU A 206 -10.12 -13.03 8.51
CA GLU A 206 -11.19 -13.17 7.49
C GLU A 206 -10.76 -12.61 6.11
N ALA A 207 -10.11 -11.45 6.08
CA ALA A 207 -9.56 -10.88 4.84
C ALA A 207 -8.48 -11.79 4.22
N VAL A 208 -7.61 -12.39 5.04
CA VAL A 208 -6.61 -13.36 4.57
C VAL A 208 -7.26 -14.63 4.01
N GLU A 209 -8.35 -15.11 4.61
CA GLU A 209 -9.08 -16.27 4.08
C GLU A 209 -9.70 -15.98 2.71
N VAL A 210 -10.30 -14.80 2.49
CA VAL A 210 -10.77 -14.37 1.16
C VAL A 210 -9.63 -14.44 0.13
N VAL A 211 -8.44 -13.93 0.49
CA VAL A 211 -7.27 -13.98 -0.38
C VAL A 211 -6.83 -15.42 -0.66
N ARG A 212 -6.85 -16.30 0.35
CA ARG A 212 -6.47 -17.73 0.19
C ARG A 212 -7.45 -18.48 -0.70
N GLU A 213 -8.75 -18.28 -0.52
CA GLU A 213 -9.82 -18.91 -1.31
C GLU A 213 -9.72 -18.54 -2.80
N PHE A 214 -9.36 -17.29 -3.08
CA PHE A 214 -9.17 -16.81 -4.45
C PHE A 214 -8.04 -17.54 -5.20
N ARG A 215 -7.07 -18.13 -4.49
CA ARG A 215 -5.88 -18.79 -5.05
C ARG A 215 -5.16 -17.91 -6.10
N PRO A 216 -4.58 -16.77 -5.67
CA PRO A 216 -3.87 -15.86 -6.56
C PRO A 216 -2.50 -16.40 -6.97
N ASP A 217 -2.01 -15.94 -8.12
CA ASP A 217 -0.60 -16.10 -8.49
C ASP A 217 0.29 -15.12 -7.70
N VAL A 218 -0.26 -13.93 -7.44
CA VAL A 218 0.43 -12.81 -6.78
C VAL A 218 -0.47 -12.16 -5.73
N VAL A 219 0.06 -11.86 -4.55
CA VAL A 219 -0.57 -10.99 -3.55
C VAL A 219 0.18 -9.66 -3.50
N GLY A 220 -0.53 -8.58 -3.80
CA GLY A 220 -0.11 -7.22 -3.53
C GLY A 220 -0.64 -6.77 -2.17
N VAL A 221 0.22 -6.28 -1.29
CA VAL A 221 -0.18 -5.76 0.02
C VAL A 221 -0.03 -4.24 0.04
N SER A 222 -1.14 -3.52 0.18
CA SER A 222 -1.14 -2.09 0.46
C SER A 222 -0.84 -1.93 1.95
N ALA A 223 0.39 -1.56 2.26
CA ALA A 223 0.99 -1.62 3.58
C ALA A 223 0.99 -0.25 4.26
N GLY A 224 -0.10 0.04 4.97
CA GLY A 224 -0.19 1.17 5.90
C GLY A 224 0.20 0.80 7.34
N PHE A 225 0.74 1.78 8.06
CA PHE A 225 1.15 1.62 9.46
C PHE A 225 0.43 2.59 10.42
N ASP A 226 -0.63 3.23 9.94
CA ASP A 226 -1.51 4.12 10.69
C ASP A 226 -2.58 3.39 11.52
N GLY A 227 -2.67 2.07 11.36
CA GLY A 227 -3.34 1.19 12.33
C GLY A 227 -2.64 1.10 13.69
N HIS A 228 -1.40 1.58 13.81
CA HIS A 228 -0.65 1.56 15.06
C HIS A 228 -1.30 2.46 16.12
N SER A 229 -1.40 2.01 17.36
CA SER A 229 -2.07 2.73 18.46
C SER A 229 -1.40 4.03 18.89
N ALA A 230 -0.27 4.37 18.29
CA ALA A 230 0.47 5.61 18.51
C ALA A 230 0.40 6.53 17.29
N ASP A 231 -0.23 6.09 16.20
CA ASP A 231 -0.49 6.94 15.04
C ASP A 231 -1.48 8.04 15.39
N PRO A 232 -1.29 9.29 14.91
CA PRO A 232 -2.17 10.39 15.25
C PRO A 232 -3.55 10.33 14.57
N LEU A 233 -3.68 9.67 13.41
CA LEU A 233 -4.84 9.86 12.54
C LEU A 233 -6.03 8.95 12.91
N LEU A 234 -5.75 7.71 13.32
CA LEU A 234 -6.78 6.72 13.61
C LEU A 234 -6.84 6.35 15.10
N ARG A 235 -7.78 5.47 15.45
CA ARG A 235 -8.00 4.95 16.81
C ARG A 235 -7.95 3.42 16.83
N LEU A 236 -7.01 2.86 16.06
CA LEU A 236 -6.80 1.42 15.93
C LEU A 236 -5.79 0.90 16.97
N PRO A 237 -5.90 -0.37 17.40
CA PRO A 237 -5.21 -0.87 18.60
C PRO A 237 -3.89 -1.61 18.32
N LEU A 238 -3.35 -1.54 17.08
CA LEU A 238 -2.21 -2.34 16.68
C LEU A 238 -0.91 -1.87 17.32
N ILE A 239 -0.01 -2.81 17.57
CA ILE A 239 1.38 -2.55 17.95
C ILE A 239 2.33 -3.30 17.01
N GLU A 240 3.64 -3.13 17.15
CA GLU A 240 4.63 -3.77 16.27
C GLU A 240 4.53 -5.30 16.27
N ARG A 241 4.20 -5.91 17.42
CA ARG A 241 3.94 -7.35 17.50
C ARG A 241 2.80 -7.76 16.58
N ASP A 242 1.82 -6.89 16.36
CA ASP A 242 0.69 -7.22 15.50
C ASP A 242 1.08 -7.31 14.03
N TYR A 243 1.82 -6.32 13.56
CA TYR A 243 2.42 -6.32 12.23
C TYR A 243 3.30 -7.55 11.99
N TYR A 244 4.07 -7.99 13.00
CA TYR A 244 4.87 -9.22 12.90
C TYR A 244 4.01 -10.48 12.65
N GLU A 245 2.92 -10.66 13.39
CA GLU A 245 2.05 -11.82 13.15
C GLU A 245 1.27 -11.67 11.84
N MET A 246 0.86 -10.46 11.44
CA MET A 246 0.26 -10.22 10.11
C MET A 246 1.23 -10.66 9.01
N GLY A 247 2.50 -10.27 9.12
CA GLY A 247 3.54 -10.69 8.19
C GLY A 247 3.73 -12.20 8.13
N LYS A 248 3.57 -12.91 9.25
CA LYS A 248 3.59 -14.38 9.28
C LYS A 248 2.40 -14.98 8.52
N GLU A 249 1.20 -14.47 8.73
CA GLU A 249 -0.01 -15.00 8.05
C GLU A 249 0.01 -14.72 6.55
N ILE A 250 0.44 -13.53 6.14
CA ILE A 250 0.66 -13.17 4.73
C ILE A 250 1.72 -14.08 4.11
N GLY A 251 2.84 -14.30 4.81
CA GLY A 251 3.92 -15.17 4.34
C GLY A 251 3.57 -16.66 4.23
N LYS A 252 2.39 -17.09 4.72
CA LYS A 252 1.87 -18.46 4.51
C LYS A 252 1.06 -18.60 3.22
N ILE A 253 0.66 -17.50 2.58
CA ILE A 253 -0.11 -17.56 1.35
C ILE A 253 0.82 -18.06 0.23
N PRO A 254 0.48 -19.16 -0.48
CA PRO A 254 1.36 -19.76 -1.49
C PRO A 254 1.33 -18.99 -2.82
N ALA A 255 1.77 -17.72 -2.79
CA ALA A 255 1.80 -16.80 -3.93
C ALA A 255 3.07 -15.94 -3.91
N ALA A 256 3.41 -15.33 -5.04
CA ALA A 256 4.41 -14.27 -5.06
C ALA A 256 3.90 -13.05 -4.26
N LEU A 257 4.77 -12.39 -3.49
CA LEU A 257 4.37 -11.31 -2.59
C LEU A 257 5.06 -10.01 -2.96
N PHE A 258 4.29 -8.97 -3.24
CA PHE A 258 4.82 -7.61 -3.28
C PHE A 258 4.05 -6.68 -2.34
N PHE A 259 4.71 -5.60 -1.94
CA PHE A 259 4.18 -4.63 -0.99
C PHE A 259 4.31 -3.23 -1.58
N VAL A 260 3.32 -2.38 -1.31
CA VAL A 260 3.33 -0.95 -1.63
C VAL A 260 3.11 -0.18 -0.35
N LEU A 261 3.96 0.81 -0.08
CA LEU A 261 3.85 1.62 1.13
C LEU A 261 2.68 2.61 1.00
N GLU A 262 1.79 2.62 1.98
CA GLU A 262 0.65 3.56 2.06
C GLU A 262 0.83 4.55 3.23
N GLY A 263 -0.07 4.55 4.21
CA GLY A 263 -0.11 5.42 5.38
C GLY A 263 0.82 5.01 6.53
N GLY A 264 0.69 5.71 7.66
CA GLY A 264 1.52 5.55 8.86
C GLY A 264 2.37 6.78 9.15
N TYR A 265 1.90 7.62 10.07
CA TYR A 265 2.25 9.03 10.20
C TYR A 265 2.94 9.35 11.53
N ASN A 266 3.27 8.34 12.34
CA ASN A 266 4.15 8.51 13.49
C ASN A 266 5.57 8.00 13.18
N PRO A 267 6.55 8.91 12.93
CA PRO A 267 7.93 8.55 12.59
C PRO A 267 8.65 7.72 13.67
N ARG A 268 8.18 7.73 14.93
CA ARG A 268 8.80 6.97 16.03
C ARG A 268 8.52 5.47 15.93
N VAL A 269 7.39 5.09 15.33
CA VAL A 269 6.93 3.69 15.27
C VAL A 269 6.83 3.14 13.85
N VAL A 270 6.70 3.99 12.82
CA VAL A 270 6.50 3.53 11.44
C VAL A 270 7.63 2.60 10.96
N GLY A 271 8.88 2.90 11.32
CA GLY A 271 10.02 2.06 10.95
C GLY A 271 10.07 0.71 11.67
N SER A 272 9.69 0.66 12.97
CA SER A 272 9.63 -0.61 13.72
C SER A 272 8.43 -1.46 13.29
N SER A 273 7.27 -0.85 13.05
CA SER A 273 6.08 -1.53 12.50
C SER A 273 6.37 -2.14 11.13
N CYS A 274 6.96 -1.37 10.21
CA CYS A 274 7.36 -1.86 8.89
C CYS A 274 8.37 -3.01 8.98
N TYR A 275 9.40 -2.87 9.83
CA TYR A 275 10.35 -3.95 10.06
C TYR A 275 9.67 -5.22 10.60
N CYS A 276 8.75 -5.10 11.53
CA CYS A 276 8.04 -6.25 12.10
C CYS A 276 7.22 -6.98 11.04
N LEU A 277 6.49 -6.27 10.18
CA LEU A 277 5.76 -6.85 9.05
C LEU A 277 6.70 -7.69 8.15
N VAL A 278 7.78 -7.10 7.67
CA VAL A 278 8.71 -7.80 6.74
C VAL A 278 9.47 -8.93 7.42
N HIS A 279 9.79 -8.78 8.71
CA HIS A 279 10.47 -9.82 9.48
C HIS A 279 9.57 -11.04 9.71
N GLY A 280 8.26 -10.84 9.89
CA GLY A 280 7.27 -11.91 10.03
C GLY A 280 7.24 -12.85 8.82
N ILE A 281 7.35 -12.30 7.61
CA ILE A 281 7.36 -13.05 6.34
C ILE A 281 8.59 -13.96 6.23
N SER A 282 9.75 -13.47 6.69
CA SER A 282 11.06 -14.06 6.37
C SER A 282 11.38 -15.38 7.10
N ARG A 283 10.57 -15.81 8.09
CA ARG A 283 10.92 -16.93 8.98
C ARG A 283 10.58 -18.35 8.47
N LYS A 284 10.00 -18.53 7.27
CA LYS A 284 9.64 -19.88 6.76
C LYS A 284 10.56 -20.48 5.70
N ARG A 285 11.59 -19.78 5.21
CA ARG A 285 12.53 -20.34 4.21
C ARG A 285 13.76 -21.06 4.79
N LYS A 286 13.64 -21.60 6.01
CA LYS A 286 14.61 -22.56 6.58
C LYS A 286 13.88 -23.85 6.90
N GLY A 287 13.66 -24.68 5.89
CA GLY A 287 12.91 -25.93 6.02
C GLY A 287 12.49 -26.47 4.66
N GLY A 288 13.49 -26.90 3.88
CA GLY A 288 13.38 -27.60 2.61
C GLY A 288 14.75 -28.14 2.26
#